data_AF-A0A952B6S7-F1
#
_entry.id   AF-A0A952B6S7-F1
#
_cell.length_a   1.000
_cell.length_b   1.000
_cell.length_c   1.000
_cell.angle_alpha   90.00
_cell.angle_beta   90.00
_cell.angle_gamma   90.00
#
_symmetry.space_group_name_H-M   'P 1'
#
loop_
_entity.id
_entity.type
_entity.pdbx_description
1 polymer ?
#
loop_
_entity_poly.entity_id
_entity_poly.type
_entity_poly.pdbx_seq_one_letter_code
_entity_poly.pdbx_strand_id
1 'polypeptide(L)'
;MEVGKLFFSPKGRINRKTYWFAIASLFVWYVIADMMLESTDEVMVGLGGTFMFVQLWPWIAVQIKRWHDRNKSGWWYLITFIPIFGPIWTLVELGFIKGTPGANRYGFPLGTRSSYEYAPMKSDEDYSYIPPPLPDLIAMFAKIAKSDGVVSPAEVSLIDDFFITILRFTPQMRKEAIRIFEQAKSSTVPYEVYAKRFYQFHQENPVLLEVIVDFLFALGLADGVLTAEEEILISQTLVIFGIEYEAYTAYREKKQQAEESPQKRKTAKDYAKVLGLTEGVTSEELKKAYRNLAMQYHPDKVAHLGSKLKQVAEEEMKKINEAYRFFQEEYRFAD
;
A
#
# COMPACT_ATOMS: atom_id res chain seq x y z
N MET A 1 9.99 19.73 -0.16
CA MET A 1 11.02 18.89 -0.79
C MET A 1 12.17 19.80 -1.12
N GLU A 2 13.36 19.49 -0.61
CA GLU A 2 14.58 20.23 -0.96
C GLU A 2 14.86 20.08 -2.47
N VAL A 3 15.28 21.16 -3.12
CA VAL A 3 15.59 21.21 -4.56
C VAL A 3 16.59 20.11 -4.94
N GLY A 4 17.55 19.81 -4.08
CA GLY A 4 18.51 18.71 -4.28
C GLY A 4 17.84 17.34 -4.40
N LYS A 5 16.82 17.04 -3.58
CA LYS A 5 16.10 15.76 -3.65
C LYS A 5 15.24 15.63 -4.91
N LEU A 6 14.83 16.73 -5.55
CA LEU A 6 14.06 16.71 -6.80
C LEU A 6 14.89 16.22 -7.98
N PHE A 7 16.11 16.72 -8.13
CA PHE A 7 16.93 16.46 -9.30
C PHE A 7 17.91 15.30 -9.10
N PHE A 8 18.37 15.01 -7.88
CA PHE A 8 19.50 14.08 -7.69
C PHE A 8 19.14 12.73 -7.07
N SER A 9 17.88 12.48 -6.72
CA SER A 9 17.41 11.19 -6.21
C SER A 9 16.33 10.63 -7.13
N PRO A 10 16.28 9.33 -7.43
CA PRO A 10 15.15 8.71 -8.17
C PRO A 10 14.01 8.26 -7.24
N LYS A 11 14.18 8.37 -5.91
CA LYS A 11 13.20 7.89 -4.92
C LYS A 11 12.00 8.84 -4.81
N GLY A 12 10.84 8.26 -4.53
CA GLY A 12 9.59 9.00 -4.33
C GLY A 12 8.83 9.25 -5.63
N ARG A 13 7.88 10.18 -5.57
CA ARG A 13 6.92 10.50 -6.64
C ARG A 13 6.84 12.01 -6.82
N ILE A 14 6.48 12.47 -8.01
CA ILE A 14 6.20 13.88 -8.28
C ILE A 14 4.87 14.07 -8.99
N ASN A 15 4.12 15.09 -8.57
CA ASN A 15 2.87 15.47 -9.22
C ASN A 15 3.15 16.17 -10.58
N ARG A 16 2.12 16.30 -11.41
CA ARG A 16 2.23 16.92 -12.76
C ARG A 16 2.78 18.35 -12.74
N LYS A 17 2.44 19.16 -11.73
CA LYS A 17 2.90 20.56 -11.66
C LYS A 17 4.40 20.61 -11.41
N THR A 18 4.88 19.83 -10.44
CA THR A 18 6.31 19.73 -10.13
C THR A 18 7.09 19.09 -11.28
N TYR A 19 6.50 18.11 -11.97
CA TYR A 19 7.09 17.51 -13.16
C TYR A 19 7.30 18.54 -14.26
N TRP A 20 6.27 19.28 -14.66
CA TRP A 20 6.38 20.30 -15.71
C TRP A 20 7.35 21.41 -15.33
N PHE A 21 7.35 21.85 -14.05
CA PHE A 21 8.32 22.81 -13.56
C PHE A 21 9.77 22.29 -13.68
N ALA A 22 10.00 21.04 -13.27
CA ALA A 22 11.32 20.42 -13.34
C ALA A 22 11.79 20.23 -14.79
N ILE A 23 10.90 19.76 -15.68
CA ILE A 23 11.19 19.61 -17.10
C ILE A 23 11.50 20.97 -17.75
N ALA A 24 10.70 22.00 -17.49
CA ALA A 24 10.96 23.34 -18.02
C ALA A 24 12.30 23.91 -17.53
N SER A 25 12.61 23.73 -16.24
CA SER A 25 13.90 24.15 -15.67
C SER A 25 15.07 23.43 -16.32
N LEU A 26 14.99 22.10 -16.48
CA LEU A 26 16.04 21.33 -17.14
C LEU A 26 16.15 21.71 -18.62
N PHE A 27 15.04 21.99 -19.29
CA PHE A 27 15.05 22.40 -20.70
C PHE A 27 15.79 23.72 -20.91
N VAL A 28 15.62 24.72 -20.03
CA VAL A 28 16.38 25.98 -20.11
C VAL A 28 17.89 25.73 -20.01
N TRP A 29 18.30 24.90 -19.05
CA TRP A 29 19.71 24.53 -18.88
C TRP A 29 20.27 23.71 -20.05
N TYR A 30 19.43 22.88 -20.68
CA TYR A 30 19.79 22.16 -21.89
C TYR A 30 20.06 23.11 -23.05
N VAL A 31 19.18 24.10 -23.29
CA VAL A 31 19.38 25.11 -24.35
C VAL A 31 20.68 25.90 -24.14
N ILE A 32 21.00 26.26 -22.90
CA ILE A 32 22.25 26.99 -22.61
C ILE A 32 23.48 26.13 -22.97
N ALA A 33 23.49 24.86 -22.57
CA ALA A 33 24.61 23.97 -22.86
C ALA A 33 24.73 23.64 -24.35
N ASP A 34 23.60 23.55 -25.06
CA ASP A 34 23.54 23.38 -26.51
C ASP A 34 24.14 24.58 -27.25
N MET A 35 23.79 25.82 -26.84
CA MET A 35 24.41 27.03 -27.37
C MET A 35 25.92 27.09 -27.14
N MET A 36 26.41 26.55 -26.00
CA MET A 36 27.85 26.48 -25.72
C MET A 36 28.57 25.49 -26.65
N LEU A 37 27.90 24.41 -27.07
CA LEU A 37 28.45 23.44 -28.03
C LEU A 37 28.59 24.01 -29.44
N GLU A 38 27.78 25.01 -29.79
CA GLU A 38 27.87 25.74 -31.06
C GLU A 38 28.92 26.87 -31.03
N SER A 39 29.57 27.10 -29.89
CA SER A 39 30.61 28.12 -29.73
C SER A 39 31.86 27.81 -30.58
N THR A 40 32.55 28.86 -31.01
CA THR A 40 33.87 28.74 -31.65
C THR A 40 35.02 28.58 -30.65
N ASP A 41 34.77 28.82 -29.36
CA ASP A 41 35.75 28.67 -28.28
C ASP A 41 35.75 27.21 -27.76
N GLU A 42 36.87 26.51 -27.93
CA GLU A 42 37.03 25.10 -27.52
C GLU A 42 36.74 24.86 -26.03
N VAL A 43 37.07 25.82 -25.16
CA VAL A 43 36.79 25.70 -23.72
C VAL A 43 35.29 25.73 -23.47
N MET A 44 34.56 26.60 -24.15
CA MET A 44 33.11 26.69 -24.04
C MET A 44 32.42 25.42 -24.57
N VAL A 45 32.89 24.88 -25.70
CA VAL A 45 32.40 23.60 -26.23
C VAL A 45 32.62 22.48 -25.21
N GLY A 46 33.83 22.39 -24.61
CA GLY A 46 34.15 21.40 -23.59
C GLY A 46 33.27 21.51 -22.33
N LEU A 47 32.98 22.73 -21.87
CA LEU A 47 32.06 22.98 -20.76
C LEU A 47 30.62 22.61 -21.11
N GLY A 48 30.13 22.97 -22.30
CA GLY A 48 28.80 22.61 -22.79
C GLY A 48 28.59 21.10 -22.83
N GLY A 49 29.56 20.36 -23.40
CA GLY A 49 29.52 18.90 -23.46
C GLY A 49 29.55 18.23 -22.08
N THR A 50 30.38 18.74 -21.16
CA THR A 50 30.43 18.24 -19.78
C THR A 50 29.10 18.48 -19.06
N PHE A 51 28.51 19.67 -19.22
CA PHE A 51 27.24 20.01 -18.61
C PHE A 51 26.10 19.14 -19.14
N MET A 52 26.03 18.93 -20.47
CA MET A 52 25.08 18.02 -21.12
C MET A 52 25.15 16.61 -20.53
N PHE A 53 26.34 16.07 -20.32
CA PHE A 53 26.52 14.74 -19.71
C PHE A 53 26.02 14.69 -18.27
N VAL A 54 26.38 15.67 -17.44
CA VAL A 54 25.94 15.74 -16.03
C VAL A 54 24.41 15.88 -15.93
N GLN A 55 23.79 16.59 -16.88
CA GLN A 55 22.36 16.86 -16.89
C GLN A 55 21.49 15.62 -17.19
N LEU A 56 22.07 14.57 -17.79
CA LEU A 56 21.35 13.31 -18.05
C LEU A 56 20.75 12.71 -16.78
N TRP A 57 21.47 12.77 -15.66
CA TRP A 57 21.00 12.19 -14.42
C TRP A 57 19.73 12.88 -13.87
N PRO A 58 19.71 14.22 -13.67
CA PRO A 58 18.49 14.94 -13.32
C PRO A 58 17.30 14.66 -14.23
N TRP A 59 17.54 14.55 -15.54
CA TRP A 59 16.50 14.25 -16.52
C TRP A 59 15.84 12.89 -16.25
N ILE A 60 16.65 11.85 -16.06
CA ILE A 60 16.19 10.49 -15.77
C ILE A 60 15.51 10.42 -14.40
N ALA A 61 16.09 11.06 -13.38
CA ALA A 61 15.57 11.03 -12.01
C ALA A 61 14.14 11.62 -11.92
N VAL A 62 13.88 12.73 -12.61
CA VAL A 62 12.56 13.36 -12.68
C VAL A 62 11.55 12.45 -13.39
N GLN A 63 11.95 11.85 -14.52
CA GLN A 63 11.10 10.92 -15.28
C GLN A 63 10.72 9.68 -14.45
N ILE A 64 11.69 9.06 -13.77
CA ILE A 64 11.46 7.89 -12.91
C ILE A 64 10.44 8.20 -11.81
N LYS A 65 10.54 9.35 -11.12
CA LYS A 65 9.55 9.75 -10.11
C LYS A 65 8.16 9.95 -10.68
N ARG A 66 8.06 10.36 -11.94
CA ARG A 66 6.77 10.54 -12.60
C ARG A 66 6.15 9.21 -13.00
N TRP A 67 6.96 8.24 -13.41
CA TRP A 67 6.53 6.84 -13.56
C TRP A 67 6.08 6.22 -12.24
N HIS A 68 6.83 6.46 -11.16
CA HIS A 68 6.43 6.06 -9.81
C HIS A 68 5.09 6.67 -9.41
N ASP A 69 4.81 7.92 -9.83
CA ASP A 69 3.53 8.56 -9.55
C ASP A 69 2.34 7.88 -10.25
N ARG A 70 2.61 7.13 -11.31
CA ARG A 70 1.65 6.28 -12.03
C ARG A 70 1.65 4.83 -11.52
N ASN A 71 2.31 4.56 -10.38
CA ASN A 71 2.51 3.24 -9.79
C ASN A 71 3.22 2.26 -10.76
N LYS A 72 4.09 2.78 -11.63
CA LYS A 72 4.91 2.02 -12.58
C LYS A 72 6.39 2.10 -12.18
N SER A 73 7.17 1.08 -12.48
CA SER A 73 8.62 1.08 -12.19
C SER A 73 9.38 2.02 -13.11
N GLY A 74 10.56 2.47 -12.68
CA GLY A 74 11.45 3.30 -13.50
C GLY A 74 11.85 2.66 -14.83
N TRP A 75 11.76 1.33 -14.96
CA TRP A 75 12.00 0.60 -16.21
C TRP A 75 11.07 1.02 -17.35
N TRP A 76 9.89 1.56 -17.05
CA TRP A 76 8.99 2.11 -18.07
C TRP A 76 9.59 3.32 -18.81
N TYR A 77 10.62 3.97 -18.25
CA TYR A 77 11.36 5.01 -18.94
C TYR A 77 11.97 4.54 -20.27
N LEU A 78 12.34 3.25 -20.37
CA LEU A 78 12.94 2.67 -21.57
C LEU A 78 12.05 2.77 -22.82
N ILE A 79 10.73 2.89 -22.64
CA ILE A 79 9.79 3.08 -23.75
C ILE A 79 10.10 4.35 -24.54
N THR A 80 10.68 5.37 -23.91
CA THR A 80 11.07 6.63 -24.57
C THR A 80 12.06 6.41 -25.72
N PHE A 81 12.83 5.31 -25.70
CA PHE A 81 13.77 4.97 -26.78
C PHE A 81 13.11 4.31 -27.99
N ILE A 82 11.82 3.99 -27.94
CA ILE A 82 11.05 3.53 -29.10
C ILE A 82 10.76 4.77 -29.97
N PRO A 83 11.31 4.89 -31.18
CA PRO A 83 11.17 6.09 -31.99
C PRO A 83 9.71 6.45 -32.25
N ILE A 84 9.40 7.75 -32.22
CA ILE A 84 8.08 8.36 -32.46
C ILE A 84 7.04 7.99 -31.40
N PHE A 85 6.72 6.70 -31.26
CA PHE A 85 5.67 6.21 -30.36
C PHE A 85 6.03 6.40 -28.88
N GLY A 86 7.27 6.09 -28.52
CA GLY A 86 7.76 6.19 -27.15
C GLY A 86 7.65 7.60 -26.57
N PRO A 87 8.25 8.62 -27.20
CA PRO A 87 8.18 10.01 -26.76
C PRO A 87 6.75 10.55 -26.68
N ILE A 88 5.90 10.26 -27.68
CA ILE A 88 4.50 10.73 -27.70
C ILE A 88 3.71 10.11 -26.55
N TRP A 89 3.84 8.79 -26.32
CA TRP A 89 3.17 8.15 -25.20
C TRP A 89 3.72 8.65 -23.86
N THR A 90 5.03 8.65 -23.66
CA THR A 90 5.65 9.16 -22.42
C THR A 90 5.17 10.57 -22.11
N LEU A 91 5.05 11.43 -23.12
CA LEU A 91 4.50 12.78 -22.98
C LEU A 91 3.04 12.75 -22.49
N VAL A 92 2.17 11.94 -23.11
CA VAL A 92 0.77 11.80 -22.68
C VAL A 92 0.68 11.27 -21.24
N GLU A 93 1.34 10.15 -20.97
CA GLU A 93 1.28 9.41 -19.70
C GLU A 93 1.82 10.22 -18.53
N LEU A 94 2.98 10.86 -18.71
CA LEU A 94 3.66 11.61 -17.65
C LEU A 94 3.16 13.05 -17.57
N GLY A 95 2.90 13.68 -18.72
CA GLY A 95 2.55 15.10 -18.81
C GLY A 95 1.07 15.41 -18.54
N PHE A 96 0.16 14.57 -19.01
CA PHE A 96 -1.28 14.89 -19.01
C PHE A 96 -2.11 14.03 -18.07
N ILE A 97 -1.75 12.76 -17.88
CA ILE A 97 -2.52 11.86 -17.01
C ILE A 97 -2.22 12.14 -15.53
N LYS A 98 -3.26 12.15 -14.69
CA LYS A 98 -3.13 12.31 -13.24
C LYS A 98 -2.39 11.12 -12.60
N GLY A 99 -1.67 11.39 -11.52
CA GLY A 99 -1.06 10.36 -10.68
C GLY A 99 -2.07 9.42 -10.03
N THR A 100 -1.60 8.29 -9.48
CA THR A 100 -2.45 7.43 -8.66
C THR A 100 -2.84 8.18 -7.38
N PRO A 101 -4.14 8.20 -7.01
CA PRO A 101 -4.57 8.80 -5.75
C PRO A 101 -3.99 8.03 -4.56
N GLY A 102 -3.74 8.71 -3.45
CA GLY A 102 -3.24 8.09 -2.22
C GLY A 102 -1.83 7.49 -2.30
N ALA A 103 -1.50 6.66 -1.30
CA ALA A 103 -0.24 5.93 -1.26
C ALA A 103 -0.15 4.90 -2.38
N ASN A 104 1.04 4.73 -2.96
CA ASN A 104 1.35 3.58 -3.79
C ASN A 104 2.69 2.97 -3.33
N ARG A 105 3.20 1.96 -4.05
CA ARG A 105 4.45 1.26 -3.69
C ARG A 105 5.70 2.14 -3.61
N TYR A 106 5.64 3.35 -4.17
CA TYR A 106 6.72 4.36 -4.19
C TYR A 106 6.46 5.52 -3.21
N GLY A 107 5.45 5.40 -2.36
CA GLY A 107 5.09 6.38 -1.33
C GLY A 107 3.91 7.27 -1.71
N PHE A 108 3.76 8.35 -0.95
CA PHE A 108 2.67 9.31 -1.11
C PHE A 108 2.96 10.34 -2.23
N PRO A 109 1.93 10.97 -2.82
CA PRO A 109 2.10 11.97 -3.86
C PRO A 109 2.82 13.23 -3.35
N LEU A 110 3.66 13.86 -4.15
CA LEU A 110 4.41 15.03 -3.74
C LEU A 110 3.51 16.22 -3.36
N GLY A 111 3.77 16.84 -2.21
CA GLY A 111 2.97 17.93 -1.66
C GLY A 111 1.84 17.44 -0.73
N THR A 112 1.57 16.14 -0.70
CA THR A 112 1.02 15.55 0.52
C THR A 112 2.15 15.58 1.55
N ARG A 113 1.90 16.18 2.73
CA ARG A 113 2.85 16.15 3.84
C ARG A 113 3.12 14.68 4.17
N SER A 114 4.27 14.17 3.76
CA SER A 114 4.90 13.09 4.50
C SER A 114 5.48 13.73 5.75
N SER A 115 4.70 13.74 6.83
CA SER A 115 5.22 13.83 8.19
C SER A 115 4.97 12.48 8.87
N TYR A 116 5.78 11.49 8.48
CA TYR A 116 6.43 10.61 9.45
C TYR A 116 7.94 10.93 9.45
N GLU A 117 8.26 12.22 9.51
CA GLU A 117 9.55 12.75 9.95
C GLU A 117 9.18 13.53 11.23
N TYR A 118 9.58 13.02 12.40
CA TYR A 118 9.21 13.55 13.71
C TYR A 118 9.97 14.87 13.95
N ALA A 119 9.40 16.00 13.54
CA ALA A 119 9.67 17.26 14.22
C ALA A 119 8.97 17.17 15.59
N PRO A 120 9.61 17.53 16.72
CA PRO A 120 8.90 17.59 17.98
C PRO A 120 7.66 18.48 17.80
N MET A 121 6.49 17.88 18.02
CA MET A 121 5.21 18.55 17.82
C MET A 121 5.14 19.77 18.73
N LYS A 122 4.79 20.93 18.17
CA LYS A 122 4.33 22.05 18.99
C LYS A 122 2.98 21.69 19.57
N SER A 123 2.79 21.93 20.86
CA SER A 123 1.65 21.47 21.66
C SER A 123 0.28 22.07 21.29
N ASP A 124 0.23 22.99 20.32
CA ASP A 124 -0.83 24.01 20.28
C ASP A 124 -1.69 24.05 18.99
N GLU A 125 -1.50 23.15 18.00
CA GLU A 125 -2.30 23.15 16.76
C GLU A 125 -3.39 22.04 16.76
N ASP A 126 -4.66 22.47 16.75
CA ASP A 126 -5.87 21.63 16.67
C ASP A 126 -6.16 21.17 15.23
N TYR A 127 -6.04 19.87 14.97
CA TYR A 127 -6.57 19.21 13.77
C TYR A 127 -7.31 17.93 14.16
N SER A 128 -8.57 18.09 14.55
CA SER A 128 -9.52 17.06 14.97
C SER A 128 -10.44 16.55 13.83
N TYR A 129 -10.37 17.13 12.63
CA TYR A 129 -11.34 16.87 11.56
C TYR A 129 -11.23 15.47 10.91
N ILE A 130 -12.34 14.73 10.89
CA ILE A 130 -12.50 13.48 10.14
C ILE A 130 -13.41 13.74 8.92
N PRO A 131 -12.91 13.60 7.68
CA PRO A 131 -13.69 13.93 6.48
C PRO A 131 -14.77 12.88 6.17
N PRO A 132 -15.94 13.29 5.63
CA PRO A 132 -16.92 12.36 5.06
C PRO A 132 -16.30 11.44 4.00
N PRO A 133 -16.73 10.17 3.91
CA PRO A 133 -17.80 9.52 4.69
C PRO A 133 -17.30 8.74 5.93
N LEU A 134 -16.07 8.98 6.41
CA LEU A 134 -15.51 8.25 7.54
C LEU A 134 -16.32 8.36 8.84
N PRO A 135 -16.97 9.50 9.17
CA PRO A 135 -17.87 9.57 10.33
C PRO A 135 -19.04 8.59 10.24
N ASP A 136 -19.59 8.37 9.05
CA ASP A 136 -20.69 7.41 8.85
C ASP A 136 -20.20 5.96 9.02
N LEU A 137 -18.98 5.64 8.55
CA LEU A 137 -18.36 4.33 8.80
C LEU A 137 -18.13 4.07 10.29
N ILE A 138 -17.60 5.06 11.01
CA ILE A 138 -17.39 4.98 12.46
C ILE A 138 -18.74 4.80 13.18
N ALA A 139 -19.78 5.49 12.72
CA ALA A 139 -21.12 5.35 13.26
C ALA A 139 -21.73 3.96 12.99
N MET A 140 -21.47 3.37 11.82
CA MET A 140 -21.86 1.98 11.52
C MET A 140 -21.20 1.00 12.50
N PHE A 141 -19.90 1.14 12.75
CA PHE A 141 -19.19 0.31 13.75
C PHE A 141 -19.79 0.47 15.14
N ALA A 142 -20.08 1.71 15.55
CA ALA A 142 -20.66 1.99 16.85
C ALA A 142 -22.06 1.41 17.05
N LYS A 143 -22.86 1.31 15.98
CA LYS A 143 -24.20 0.74 16.03
C LYS A 143 -24.19 -0.79 16.11
N ILE A 144 -23.27 -1.44 15.40
CA ILE A 144 -23.05 -2.88 15.47
C ILE A 144 -22.56 -3.25 16.87
N ALA A 145 -21.46 -2.64 17.32
CA ALA A 145 -20.86 -2.87 18.63
C ALA A 145 -21.76 -2.45 19.83
N LYS A 146 -22.85 -1.72 19.60
CA LYS A 146 -23.82 -1.39 20.66
C LYS A 146 -24.84 -2.49 20.89
N SER A 147 -25.13 -3.29 19.87
CA SER A 147 -26.38 -4.03 19.79
C SER A 147 -26.54 -5.08 20.91
N ASP A 148 -25.45 -5.49 21.55
CA ASP A 148 -25.37 -6.37 22.72
C ASP A 148 -25.36 -5.64 24.09
N GLY A 149 -25.15 -4.32 24.11
CA GLY A 149 -25.11 -3.45 25.28
C GLY A 149 -23.72 -3.17 25.88
N VAL A 150 -22.70 -3.98 25.62
CA VAL A 150 -21.34 -3.80 26.16
C VAL A 150 -20.28 -4.20 25.13
N VAL A 151 -19.62 -3.21 24.51
CA VAL A 151 -18.50 -3.42 23.59
C VAL A 151 -17.40 -4.26 24.24
N SER A 152 -17.07 -5.39 23.64
CA SER A 152 -16.05 -6.31 24.12
C SER A 152 -14.63 -5.75 23.90
N PRO A 153 -13.62 -6.17 24.71
CA PRO A 153 -12.24 -5.77 24.49
C PRO A 153 -11.68 -6.18 23.11
N ALA A 154 -12.20 -7.27 22.53
CA ALA A 154 -11.79 -7.76 21.23
C ALA A 154 -12.28 -6.84 20.09
N GLU A 155 -13.54 -6.39 20.15
CA GLU A 155 -14.07 -5.40 19.22
C GLU A 155 -13.35 -4.06 19.33
N VAL A 156 -13.09 -3.60 20.56
CA VAL A 156 -12.30 -2.36 20.79
C VAL A 156 -10.94 -2.48 20.12
N SER A 157 -10.24 -3.60 20.29
CA SER A 157 -8.94 -3.84 19.66
C SER A 157 -9.04 -3.82 18.13
N LEU A 158 -10.06 -4.44 17.55
CA LEU A 158 -10.24 -4.50 16.10
C LEU A 158 -10.56 -3.11 15.51
N ILE A 159 -11.41 -2.33 16.19
CA ILE A 159 -11.74 -0.95 15.81
C ILE A 159 -10.50 -0.05 15.91
N ASP A 160 -9.74 -0.17 16.99
CA ASP A 160 -8.51 0.61 17.18
C ASP A 160 -7.46 0.27 16.11
N ASP A 161 -7.28 -1.02 15.80
CA ASP A 161 -6.40 -1.46 14.71
C ASP A 161 -6.87 -0.94 13.36
N PHE A 162 -8.18 -0.92 13.10
CA PHE A 162 -8.72 -0.32 11.89
C PHE A 162 -8.39 1.18 11.80
N PHE A 163 -8.55 1.94 12.89
CA PHE A 163 -8.23 3.37 12.91
C PHE A 163 -6.75 3.66 12.77
N ILE A 164 -5.88 2.91 13.45
CA ILE A 164 -4.44 3.19 13.51
C ILE A 164 -3.69 2.55 12.33
N THR A 165 -4.02 1.32 11.98
CA THR A 165 -3.25 0.53 11.00
C THR A 165 -3.78 0.73 9.58
N ILE A 166 -5.10 0.71 9.41
CA ILE A 166 -5.74 0.81 8.09
C ILE A 166 -5.95 2.28 7.72
N LEU A 167 -6.64 3.06 8.57
CA LEU A 167 -6.93 4.47 8.30
C LEU A 167 -5.80 5.43 8.66
N ARG A 168 -4.83 4.99 9.48
CA ARG A 168 -3.66 5.78 9.91
C ARG A 168 -4.03 7.08 10.62
N PHE A 169 -5.04 7.03 11.47
CA PHE A 169 -5.48 8.18 12.27
C PHE A 169 -4.35 8.66 13.20
N THR A 170 -4.23 9.97 13.32
CA THR A 170 -3.39 10.59 14.36
C THR A 170 -4.04 10.40 15.74
N PRO A 171 -3.30 10.60 16.86
CA PRO A 171 -3.90 10.54 18.18
C PRO A 171 -5.11 11.48 18.36
N GLN A 172 -5.10 12.65 17.72
CA GLN A 172 -6.19 13.62 17.74
C GLN A 172 -7.40 13.13 16.92
N MET A 173 -7.17 12.61 15.71
CA MET A 173 -8.22 11.99 14.90
C MET A 173 -8.79 10.75 15.59
N ARG A 174 -7.97 9.96 16.29
CA ARG A 174 -8.45 8.83 17.10
C ARG A 174 -9.36 9.32 18.22
N LYS A 175 -9.01 10.40 18.92
CA LYS A 175 -9.90 11.01 19.93
C LYS A 175 -11.22 11.48 19.32
N GLU A 176 -11.18 12.10 18.14
CA GLU A 176 -12.42 12.48 17.45
C GLU A 176 -13.21 11.25 16.97
N ALA A 177 -12.56 10.22 16.47
CA ALA A 177 -13.21 8.98 16.05
C ALA A 177 -13.92 8.31 17.23
N ILE A 178 -13.26 8.24 18.39
CA ILE A 178 -13.87 7.76 19.65
C ILE A 178 -15.07 8.64 20.03
N ARG A 179 -14.97 9.96 19.90
CA ARG A 179 -16.10 10.87 20.15
C ARG A 179 -17.28 10.58 19.22
N ILE A 180 -17.04 10.46 17.91
CA ILE A 180 -18.09 10.13 16.92
C ILE A 180 -18.69 8.76 17.22
N PHE A 181 -17.86 7.79 17.58
CA PHE A 181 -18.29 6.44 17.95
C PHE A 181 -19.23 6.48 19.17
N GLU A 182 -18.83 7.15 20.26
CA GLU A 182 -19.65 7.30 21.47
C GLU A 182 -20.96 8.05 21.22
N GLN A 183 -20.93 9.07 20.35
CA GLN A 183 -22.13 9.80 19.93
C GLN A 183 -23.08 8.90 19.11
N ALA A 184 -22.56 8.15 18.14
CA ALA A 184 -23.36 7.25 17.31
C ALA A 184 -23.95 6.10 18.14
N LYS A 185 -23.20 5.59 19.12
CA LYS A 185 -23.67 4.62 20.10
C LYS A 185 -24.92 5.14 20.81
N SER A 186 -24.87 6.35 21.38
CA SER A 186 -26.01 6.94 22.12
C SER A 186 -27.11 7.57 21.25
N SER A 187 -26.86 7.74 19.95
CA SER A 187 -27.77 8.40 19.01
C SER A 187 -29.08 7.62 18.76
N THR A 188 -30.18 8.34 18.55
CA THR A 188 -31.47 7.81 18.07
C THR A 188 -31.54 7.67 16.55
N VAL A 189 -30.53 8.17 15.83
CA VAL A 189 -30.46 8.04 14.37
C VAL A 189 -30.39 6.55 14.00
N PRO A 190 -31.28 6.07 13.10
CA PRO A 190 -31.28 4.68 12.65
C PRO A 190 -29.98 4.30 11.92
N TYR A 191 -29.61 3.01 11.99
CA TYR A 191 -28.42 2.47 11.35
C TYR A 191 -28.38 2.75 9.85
N GLU A 192 -29.54 2.60 9.20
CA GLU A 192 -29.72 2.67 7.76
C GLU A 192 -29.33 4.04 7.20
N VAL A 193 -29.41 5.09 8.02
CA VAL A 193 -29.02 6.46 7.61
C VAL A 193 -27.52 6.54 7.36
N TYR A 194 -26.72 5.96 8.25
CA TYR A 194 -25.25 5.96 8.14
C TYR A 194 -24.81 5.08 6.97
N ALA A 195 -25.37 3.87 6.86
CA ALA A 195 -25.06 2.95 5.77
C ALA A 195 -25.40 3.54 4.39
N LYS A 196 -26.56 4.19 4.23
CA LYS A 196 -26.93 4.85 2.96
C LYS A 196 -26.00 6.01 2.60
N ARG A 197 -25.60 6.83 3.57
CA ARG A 197 -24.64 7.92 3.35
C ARG A 197 -23.29 7.38 2.94
N PHE A 198 -22.78 6.38 3.65
CA PHE A 198 -21.52 5.74 3.29
C PHE A 198 -21.56 5.15 1.86
N TYR A 199 -22.66 4.46 1.52
CA TYR A 199 -22.87 3.88 0.19
C TYR A 199 -22.87 4.94 -0.92
N GLN A 200 -23.53 6.09 -0.72
CA GLN A 200 -23.56 7.17 -1.71
C GLN A 200 -22.17 7.66 -2.14
N PHE A 201 -21.19 7.62 -1.23
CA PHE A 201 -19.80 7.99 -1.55
C PHE A 201 -19.02 6.87 -2.28
N HIS A 202 -19.47 5.62 -2.21
CA HIS A 202 -18.70 4.44 -2.63
C HIS A 202 -19.45 3.46 -3.55
N GLN A 203 -20.63 3.82 -4.05
CA GLN A 203 -21.45 2.98 -4.93
C GLN A 203 -20.71 2.49 -6.18
N GLU A 204 -19.68 3.22 -6.65
CA GLU A 204 -18.86 2.85 -7.82
C GLU A 204 -17.69 1.91 -7.49
N ASN A 205 -17.51 1.52 -6.22
CA ASN A 205 -16.40 0.68 -5.78
C ASN A 205 -16.90 -0.58 -5.03
N PRO A 206 -17.37 -1.61 -5.76
CA PRO A 206 -17.93 -2.83 -5.16
C PRO A 206 -16.95 -3.55 -4.25
N VAL A 207 -15.66 -3.58 -4.63
CA VAL A 207 -14.59 -4.23 -3.87
C VAL A 207 -14.43 -3.59 -2.48
N LEU A 208 -14.53 -2.27 -2.38
CA LEU A 208 -14.47 -1.59 -1.08
C LEU A 208 -15.70 -1.92 -0.22
N LEU A 209 -16.88 -1.97 -0.83
CA LEU A 209 -18.12 -2.31 -0.11
C LEU A 209 -18.03 -3.74 0.45
N GLU A 210 -17.52 -4.71 -0.32
CA GLU A 210 -17.24 -6.07 0.15
C GLU A 210 -16.24 -6.08 1.32
N VAL A 211 -15.14 -5.32 1.23
CA VAL A 211 -14.14 -5.23 2.31
C VAL A 211 -14.73 -4.63 3.59
N ILE A 212 -15.61 -3.63 3.47
CA ILE A 212 -16.28 -3.06 4.63
C ILE A 212 -17.21 -4.10 5.25
N VAL A 213 -18.00 -4.83 4.46
CA VAL A 213 -18.88 -5.89 4.98
C VAL A 213 -18.06 -7.00 5.65
N ASP A 214 -16.95 -7.43 5.06
CA ASP A 214 -16.01 -8.38 5.68
C ASP A 214 -15.54 -7.90 7.07
N PHE A 215 -15.23 -6.61 7.19
CA PHE A 215 -14.83 -6.02 8.46
C PHE A 215 -15.98 -5.96 9.47
N LEU A 216 -17.21 -5.63 9.06
CA LEU A 216 -18.38 -5.62 9.94
C LEU A 216 -18.67 -7.02 10.50
N PHE A 217 -18.51 -8.06 9.68
CA PHE A 217 -18.60 -9.46 10.13
C PHE A 217 -17.45 -9.85 11.07
N ALA A 218 -16.22 -9.41 10.79
CA ALA A 218 -15.09 -9.66 11.67
C ALA A 218 -15.28 -8.96 13.03
N LEU A 219 -15.91 -7.78 13.02
CA LEU A 219 -16.25 -7.03 14.22
C LEU A 219 -17.26 -7.79 15.08
N GLY A 220 -18.41 -8.17 14.53
CA GLY A 220 -19.44 -8.93 15.26
C GLY A 220 -19.05 -10.38 15.60
N LEU A 221 -17.87 -10.87 15.17
CA LEU A 221 -17.32 -12.16 15.61
C LEU A 221 -16.08 -12.01 16.48
N ALA A 222 -15.67 -10.79 16.81
CA ALA A 222 -14.41 -10.57 17.51
C ALA A 222 -14.39 -11.22 18.91
N ASP A 223 -15.56 -11.34 19.55
CA ASP A 223 -15.77 -12.04 20.82
C ASP A 223 -16.13 -13.53 20.66
N GLY A 224 -16.25 -14.00 19.42
CA GLY A 224 -16.50 -15.39 19.04
C GLY A 224 -17.96 -15.75 18.77
N VAL A 225 -18.93 -14.83 18.94
CA VAL A 225 -20.36 -15.12 18.69
C VAL A 225 -21.03 -13.92 18.02
N LEU A 226 -21.58 -14.15 16.83
CA LEU A 226 -22.40 -13.14 16.16
C LEU A 226 -23.81 -13.18 16.72
N THR A 227 -24.26 -12.07 17.32
CA THR A 227 -25.62 -11.95 17.86
C THR A 227 -26.66 -11.73 16.75
N ALA A 228 -27.93 -12.02 17.05
CA ALA A 228 -29.02 -11.84 16.09
C ALA A 228 -29.18 -10.36 15.67
N GLU A 229 -28.96 -9.45 16.62
CA GLU A 229 -29.04 -8.01 16.38
C GLU A 229 -27.93 -7.50 15.46
N GLU A 230 -26.69 -7.98 15.64
CA GLU A 230 -25.57 -7.65 14.74
C GLU A 230 -25.79 -8.24 13.34
N GLU A 231 -26.25 -9.49 13.28
CA GLU A 231 -26.55 -10.16 12.02
C GLU A 231 -27.61 -9.39 11.22
N ILE A 232 -28.63 -8.84 11.91
CA ILE A 232 -29.64 -7.98 11.28
C ILE A 232 -28.99 -6.73 10.69
N LEU A 233 -28.12 -6.02 11.43
CA LEU A 233 -27.47 -4.79 10.94
C LEU A 233 -26.52 -5.07 9.76
N ILE A 234 -25.79 -6.19 9.81
CA ILE A 234 -24.92 -6.60 8.71
C ILE A 234 -25.75 -6.99 7.48
N SER A 235 -26.86 -7.71 7.67
CA SER A 235 -27.80 -8.04 6.60
C SER A 235 -28.42 -6.78 5.97
N GLN A 236 -28.79 -5.79 6.78
CA GLN A 236 -29.21 -4.48 6.29
C GLN A 236 -28.12 -3.81 5.45
N THR A 237 -26.84 -3.96 5.83
CA THR A 237 -25.70 -3.42 5.05
C THR A 237 -25.60 -4.07 3.67
N LEU A 238 -25.68 -5.41 3.61
CA LEU A 238 -25.67 -6.16 2.36
C LEU A 238 -26.76 -5.66 1.40
N VAL A 239 -27.98 -5.49 1.90
CA VAL A 239 -29.11 -4.96 1.12
C VAL A 239 -28.84 -3.53 0.63
N ILE A 240 -28.34 -2.64 1.49
CA ILE A 240 -28.05 -1.24 1.12
C ILE A 240 -26.92 -1.16 0.09
N PHE A 241 -25.91 -2.03 0.21
CA PHE A 241 -24.75 -2.04 -0.70
C PHE A 241 -25.04 -2.76 -2.02
N GLY A 242 -26.19 -3.43 -2.14
CA GLY A 242 -26.56 -4.21 -3.32
C GLY A 242 -25.78 -5.51 -3.45
N ILE A 243 -25.38 -6.10 -2.32
CA ILE A 243 -24.65 -7.36 -2.24
C ILE A 243 -25.65 -8.47 -1.90
N GLU A 244 -25.74 -9.48 -2.76
CA GLU A 244 -26.63 -10.63 -2.57
C GLU A 244 -26.15 -11.49 -1.39
N TYR A 245 -27.03 -11.77 -0.43
CA TYR A 245 -26.67 -12.42 0.84
C TYR A 245 -26.11 -13.83 0.61
N GLU A 246 -26.77 -14.63 -0.24
CA GLU A 246 -26.38 -16.00 -0.57
C GLU A 246 -25.03 -16.08 -1.30
N ALA A 247 -24.76 -15.11 -2.18
CA ALA A 247 -23.48 -15.02 -2.87
C ALA A 247 -22.35 -14.66 -1.89
N TYR A 248 -22.64 -13.77 -0.95
CA TYR A 248 -21.69 -13.30 0.04
C TYR A 248 -21.36 -14.37 1.11
N THR A 249 -22.36 -15.08 1.64
CA THR A 249 -22.12 -16.18 2.59
C THR A 249 -21.32 -17.31 1.95
N ALA A 250 -21.65 -17.70 0.72
CA ALA A 250 -20.88 -18.71 -0.02
C ALA A 250 -19.44 -18.25 -0.35
N TYR A 251 -19.23 -16.96 -0.63
CA TYR A 251 -17.89 -16.38 -0.80
C TYR A 251 -17.08 -16.44 0.50
N ARG A 252 -17.70 -16.05 1.61
CA ARG A 252 -17.09 -16.03 2.93
C ARG A 252 -16.74 -17.43 3.42
N GLU A 253 -17.65 -18.40 3.29
CA GLU A 253 -17.39 -19.79 3.64
C GLU A 253 -16.19 -20.36 2.86
N LYS A 254 -16.05 -20.02 1.56
CA LYS A 254 -14.88 -20.41 0.77
C LYS A 254 -13.60 -19.73 1.25
N LYS A 255 -13.67 -18.47 1.67
CA LYS A 255 -12.55 -17.70 2.22
C LYS A 255 -12.13 -18.23 3.59
N GLN A 256 -13.09 -18.52 4.46
CA GLN A 256 -12.90 -19.17 5.75
C GLN A 256 -12.37 -20.59 5.57
N GLN A 257 -12.85 -21.41 4.64
CA GLN A 257 -12.25 -22.73 4.38
C GLN A 257 -10.82 -22.63 3.81
N ALA A 258 -10.50 -21.57 3.08
CA ALA A 258 -9.14 -21.30 2.61
C ALA A 258 -8.20 -20.80 3.73
N GLU A 259 -8.74 -20.15 4.77
CA GLU A 259 -8.00 -19.59 5.92
C GLU A 259 -7.96 -20.55 7.14
N GLU A 260 -9.05 -21.26 7.41
CA GLU A 260 -9.29 -22.31 8.42
C GLU A 260 -8.95 -23.72 7.89
N SER A 261 -7.93 -23.83 7.04
CA SER A 261 -7.25 -25.11 6.84
C SER A 261 -6.04 -25.21 7.78
N PRO A 262 -6.22 -25.52 9.10
CA PRO A 262 -5.12 -25.98 9.92
C PRO A 262 -4.67 -27.34 9.38
N GLN A 263 -3.50 -27.37 8.75
CA GLN A 263 -2.84 -28.57 8.20
C GLN A 263 -3.60 -29.29 7.08
N LYS A 264 -3.72 -28.66 5.91
CA LYS A 264 -3.34 -29.42 4.71
C LYS A 264 -1.84 -29.68 4.84
N ARG A 265 -1.39 -30.94 4.83
CA ARG A 265 0.02 -31.26 4.59
C ARG A 265 0.42 -30.49 3.33
N LYS A 266 1.18 -29.40 3.49
CA LYS A 266 1.78 -28.67 2.36
C LYS A 266 2.45 -29.74 1.51
N THR A 267 1.98 -29.89 0.28
CA THR A 267 2.47 -30.98 -0.58
C THR A 267 3.91 -30.67 -0.99
N ALA A 268 4.67 -31.68 -1.41
CA ALA A 268 6.01 -31.45 -1.96
C ALA A 268 6.02 -30.37 -3.04
N LYS A 269 4.92 -30.22 -3.79
CA LYS A 269 4.74 -29.17 -4.81
C LYS A 269 4.64 -27.75 -4.23
N ASP A 270 3.99 -27.58 -3.07
CA ASP A 270 3.84 -26.28 -2.41
C ASP A 270 5.17 -25.81 -1.82
N TYR A 271 5.91 -26.72 -1.19
CA TYR A 271 7.25 -26.43 -0.69
C TYR A 271 8.27 -26.22 -1.82
N ALA A 272 8.17 -26.97 -2.92
CA ALA A 272 9.00 -26.76 -4.11
C ALA A 272 8.82 -25.35 -4.67
N LYS A 273 7.58 -24.85 -4.70
CA LYS A 273 7.26 -23.48 -5.14
C LYS A 273 7.87 -22.40 -4.25
N VAL A 274 7.88 -22.60 -2.93
CA VAL A 274 8.52 -21.67 -1.96
C VAL A 274 10.03 -21.60 -2.19
N LEU A 275 10.67 -22.72 -2.53
CA LEU A 275 12.10 -22.78 -2.80
C LEU A 275 12.48 -22.50 -4.27
N GLY A 276 11.50 -22.34 -5.16
CA GLY A 276 11.71 -22.12 -6.60
C GLY A 276 12.25 -23.36 -7.33
N LEU A 277 11.93 -24.56 -6.84
CA LEU A 277 12.42 -25.84 -7.35
C LEU A 277 11.37 -26.52 -8.25
N THR A 278 11.83 -27.30 -9.23
CA THR A 278 11.01 -28.15 -10.11
C THR A 278 11.03 -29.61 -9.63
N GLU A 279 10.05 -30.43 -10.07
CA GLU A 279 9.95 -31.84 -9.67
C GLU A 279 11.25 -32.61 -10.02
N GLY A 280 11.96 -33.10 -9.01
CA GLY A 280 13.29 -33.74 -9.15
C GLY A 280 14.43 -33.07 -8.36
N VAL A 281 14.20 -32.73 -7.09
CA VAL A 281 15.13 -31.95 -6.26
C VAL A 281 16.39 -32.75 -5.88
N THR A 282 17.57 -32.28 -6.30
CA THR A 282 18.85 -32.81 -5.80
C THR A 282 19.30 -32.08 -4.53
N SER A 283 20.11 -32.74 -3.69
CA SER A 283 20.61 -32.16 -2.41
C SER A 283 21.40 -30.87 -2.62
N GLU A 284 22.19 -30.80 -3.70
CA GLU A 284 22.97 -29.63 -4.08
C GLU A 284 22.08 -28.45 -4.49
N GLU A 285 21.02 -28.69 -5.27
CA GLU A 285 20.07 -27.66 -5.68
C GLU A 285 19.25 -27.15 -4.50
N LEU A 286 18.84 -28.03 -3.59
CA LEU A 286 18.14 -27.67 -2.36
C LEU A 286 19.01 -26.76 -1.48
N LYS A 287 20.26 -27.15 -1.20
CA LYS A 287 21.23 -26.37 -0.41
C LYS A 287 21.55 -25.03 -1.08
N LYS A 288 21.59 -24.97 -2.42
CA LYS A 288 21.84 -23.73 -3.18
C LYS A 288 20.63 -22.79 -3.14
N ALA A 289 19.42 -23.29 -3.36
CA ALA A 289 18.18 -22.51 -3.30
C ALA A 289 17.96 -21.92 -1.90
N TYR A 290 18.13 -22.74 -0.86
CA TYR A 290 18.04 -22.30 0.53
C TYR A 290 19.04 -21.21 0.88
N ARG A 291 20.34 -21.39 0.54
CA ARG A 291 21.37 -20.36 0.78
C ARG A 291 21.04 -19.04 0.09
N ASN A 292 20.56 -19.08 -1.15
CA ASN A 292 20.19 -17.89 -1.90
C ASN A 292 19.00 -17.14 -1.28
N LEU A 293 17.97 -17.87 -0.87
CA LEU A 293 16.79 -17.29 -0.22
C LEU A 293 17.11 -16.77 1.19
N ALA A 294 17.86 -17.53 1.98
CA ALA A 294 18.32 -17.11 3.30
C ALA A 294 19.17 -15.83 3.23
N MET A 295 20.01 -15.69 2.21
CA MET A 295 20.78 -14.46 2.00
C MET A 295 19.93 -13.25 1.61
N GLN A 296 18.76 -13.45 0.99
CA GLN A 296 17.86 -12.38 0.56
C GLN A 296 16.89 -11.95 1.67
N TYR A 297 16.38 -12.91 2.44
CA TYR A 297 15.34 -12.69 3.44
C TYR A 297 15.86 -12.71 4.90
N HIS A 298 17.18 -12.62 5.12
CA HIS A 298 17.73 -12.60 6.47
C HIS A 298 17.24 -11.38 7.27
N PRO A 299 16.61 -11.56 8.45
CA PRO A 299 16.08 -10.47 9.26
C PRO A 299 17.11 -9.38 9.59
N ASP A 300 18.36 -9.76 9.90
CA ASP A 300 19.42 -8.80 10.21
C ASP A 300 19.80 -7.89 9.04
N LYS A 301 19.61 -8.35 7.79
CA LYS A 301 19.90 -7.50 6.62
C LYS A 301 18.87 -6.41 6.42
N VAL A 302 17.63 -6.63 6.88
CA VAL A 302 16.55 -5.63 6.77
C VAL A 302 16.23 -4.96 8.11
N ALA A 303 16.89 -5.37 9.20
CA ALA A 303 16.68 -4.82 10.54
C ALA A 303 16.93 -3.30 10.61
N HIS A 304 17.90 -2.79 9.85
CA HIS A 304 18.20 -1.36 9.74
C HIS A 304 17.11 -0.57 8.99
N LEU A 305 16.18 -1.25 8.31
CA LEU A 305 15.07 -0.64 7.55
C LEU A 305 13.77 -0.54 8.39
N GLY A 306 13.78 -1.00 9.64
CA GLY A 306 12.68 -0.85 10.59
C GLY A 306 12.05 -2.18 11.03
N SER A 307 11.37 -2.14 12.18
CA SER A 307 10.81 -3.32 12.87
C SER A 307 9.79 -4.09 12.04
N LYS A 308 9.00 -3.41 11.20
CA LYS A 308 8.00 -4.09 10.35
C LYS A 308 8.62 -4.90 9.22
N LEU A 309 9.70 -4.40 8.60
CA LEU A 309 10.42 -5.15 7.57
C LEU A 309 11.21 -6.30 8.18
N LYS A 310 11.72 -6.12 9.41
CA LYS A 310 12.29 -7.22 10.20
C LYS A 310 11.26 -8.33 10.44
N GLN A 311 10.04 -7.99 10.87
CA GLN A 311 8.96 -8.95 11.08
C GLN A 311 8.55 -9.67 9.79
N VAL A 312 8.40 -8.95 8.68
CA VAL A 312 8.09 -9.56 7.38
C VAL A 312 9.20 -10.51 6.94
N ALA A 313 10.47 -10.14 7.14
CA ALA A 313 11.59 -11.02 6.85
C ALA A 313 11.64 -12.24 7.79
N GLU A 314 11.30 -12.10 9.07
CA GLU A 314 11.19 -13.21 10.02
C GLU A 314 10.09 -14.21 9.58
N GLU A 315 8.93 -13.71 9.14
CA GLU A 315 7.83 -14.54 8.63
C GLU A 315 8.21 -15.28 7.33
N GLU A 316 8.85 -14.59 6.38
CA GLU A 316 9.31 -15.22 5.14
C GLU A 316 10.42 -16.23 5.39
N MET A 317 11.38 -15.92 6.28
CA MET A 317 12.45 -16.83 6.67
C MET A 317 11.90 -18.10 7.34
N LYS A 318 10.85 -17.98 8.15
CA LYS A 318 10.14 -19.13 8.73
C LYS A 318 9.58 -20.05 7.66
N LYS A 319 8.94 -19.51 6.61
CA LYS A 319 8.39 -20.29 5.48
C LYS A 319 9.50 -21.01 4.70
N ILE A 320 10.63 -20.34 4.47
CA ILE A 320 11.81 -20.91 3.79
C ILE A 320 12.39 -22.08 4.60
N ASN A 321 12.54 -21.90 5.92
CA ASN A 321 13.06 -22.93 6.82
C ASN A 321 12.15 -24.17 6.87
N GLU A 322 10.83 -23.97 6.97
CA GLU A 322 9.84 -25.06 6.91
C GLU A 322 9.94 -25.86 5.62
N ALA A 323 10.09 -25.18 4.47
CA ALA A 323 10.23 -25.84 3.17
C ALA A 323 11.52 -26.64 3.05
N TYR A 324 12.64 -26.08 3.50
CA TYR A 324 13.93 -26.77 3.50
C TYR A 324 13.91 -28.02 4.37
N ARG A 325 13.36 -27.92 5.59
CA ARG A 325 13.27 -29.04 6.53
C ARG A 325 12.41 -30.18 5.99
N PHE A 326 11.29 -29.86 5.35
CA PHE A 326 10.44 -30.84 4.69
C PHE A 326 11.22 -31.68 3.66
N PHE A 327 11.97 -31.05 2.75
CA PHE A 327 12.76 -31.78 1.75
C PHE A 327 13.95 -32.53 2.36
N GLN A 328 14.56 -32.02 3.42
CA GLN A 328 15.62 -32.71 4.14
C GLN A 328 15.13 -34.00 4.81
N GLU A 329 13.94 -33.95 5.42
CA GLU A 329 13.28 -35.08 6.08
C GLU A 329 12.73 -36.10 5.05
N GLU A 330 12.05 -35.65 4.00
CA GLU A 330 11.39 -36.48 2.97
C GLU A 330 12.39 -37.30 2.14
N TYR A 331 13.53 -36.70 1.77
CA TYR A 331 14.52 -37.35 0.92
C TYR A 331 15.70 -37.96 1.70
N ARG A 332 15.67 -37.89 3.04
CA ARG A 332 16.76 -38.34 3.95
C ARG A 332 18.15 -37.98 3.42
N PHE A 333 18.34 -36.72 3.03
CA PHE A 333 19.67 -36.21 2.73
C PHE A 333 20.43 -36.08 4.06
N ALA A 334 21.01 -37.18 4.54
CA ALA A 334 21.94 -37.17 5.66
C ALA A 334 23.15 -36.30 5.26
N ASP A 335 23.53 -35.39 6.16
CA ASP A 335 24.65 -34.46 5.97
C ASP A 335 26.01 -35.16 5.87
#